data_AF-A0A357LYE5-F1
#
_entry.id   AF-A0A357LYE5-F1
#
_cell.length_a   1.000
_cell.length_b   1.000
_cell.length_c   1.000
_cell.angle_alpha   90.00
_cell.angle_beta   90.00
_cell.angle_gamma   90.00
#
_symmetry.space_group_name_H-M   'P 1'
#
loop_
_entity.id
_entity.type
_entity.pdbx_description
1 polymer ?
#
loop_
_entity_poly.entity_id
_entity_poly.type
_entity_poly.pdbx_seq_one_letter_code
_entity_poly.pdbx_strand_id
1 'polypeptide(L)'
;MKALTDVLQRTFVPVLALLVLLAAGFAPLTDGWRIALAVIAAPLLLLGLYDWFQIRFTITRNYPVLARIRWLFYDLRPFLRQYIVEGDLEGTPYSFEARNLVHARARGITDTNPFGSDRNMDEAGYTWLAHSMSPVEDVDEDPRVMVGNSQCLQPYSASVFNISAMSFGALSANAIEALNLGAAKGGYYHDTGEGG
;
A
#
# COMPACT_ATOMS: atom_id res chain seq x y z
N MET A 1 7.01 15.96 -34.36
CA MET A 1 7.37 17.00 -33.37
C MET A 1 7.10 16.59 -31.92
N LYS A 2 5.86 16.26 -31.50
CA LYS A 2 5.53 15.92 -30.10
C LYS A 2 6.44 14.85 -29.44
N ALA A 3 6.73 13.76 -30.15
CA ALA A 3 7.58 12.70 -29.62
C ALA A 3 9.04 13.16 -29.32
N LEU A 4 9.58 14.09 -30.11
CA LEU A 4 10.93 14.62 -29.89
C LEU A 4 10.95 15.58 -28.68
N THR A 5 9.92 16.42 -28.55
CA THR A 5 9.76 17.31 -27.39
C THR A 5 9.59 16.52 -26.09
N ASP A 6 8.81 15.45 -26.11
CA ASP A 6 8.60 14.60 -24.93
C ASP A 6 9.91 13.92 -24.49
N VAL A 7 10.71 13.42 -25.43
CA VAL A 7 12.01 12.81 -25.13
C VAL A 7 13.00 13.83 -24.58
N LEU A 8 13.01 15.05 -25.12
CA LEU A 8 13.86 16.14 -24.61
C LEU A 8 13.44 16.60 -23.21
N GLN A 9 12.14 16.70 -22.93
CA GLN A 9 11.64 17.03 -21.59
C GLN A 9 12.03 15.96 -20.56
N ARG A 10 11.96 14.69 -20.96
CA ARG A 10 12.34 13.55 -20.12
C ARG A 10 13.84 13.47 -19.84
N THR A 11 14.67 13.84 -20.81
CA THR A 11 16.13 13.73 -20.77
C THR A 11 16.83 15.06 -20.55
N PHE A 12 16.13 16.10 -20.08
CA PHE A 12 16.71 17.43 -19.99
C PHE A 12 17.98 17.47 -19.13
N VAL A 13 18.04 16.68 -18.03
CA VAL A 13 19.20 16.63 -17.12
C VAL A 13 20.44 16.05 -17.81
N PRO A 14 20.44 14.83 -18.39
CA PRO A 14 21.61 14.32 -19.09
C PRO A 14 21.95 15.12 -20.37
N VAL A 15 20.96 15.68 -21.07
CA VAL A 15 21.21 16.55 -22.23
C VAL A 15 21.93 17.84 -21.80
N LEU A 16 21.48 18.48 -20.72
CA LEU A 16 22.15 19.65 -20.16
C LEU A 16 23.57 19.30 -19.69
N ALA A 17 23.75 18.17 -19.01
CA ALA A 17 25.07 17.69 -18.58
C ALA A 17 26.01 17.47 -19.78
N LEU A 18 25.51 16.90 -20.88
CA LEU A 18 26.28 16.74 -22.12
C LEU A 18 26.67 18.11 -22.72
N LEU A 19 25.74 19.07 -22.79
CA LEU A 19 26.03 20.41 -23.30
C LEU A 19 27.08 21.14 -22.46
N VAL A 20 27.02 21.01 -21.12
CA VAL A 20 28.02 21.57 -20.20
C VAL A 20 29.39 20.95 -20.42
N LEU A 21 29.47 19.63 -20.63
CA LEU A 21 30.74 18.94 -20.90
C LEU A 21 31.33 19.32 -22.26
N LEU A 22 30.49 19.42 -23.29
CA LEU A 22 30.93 19.89 -24.61
C LEU A 22 31.47 21.32 -24.53
N ALA A 23 30.73 22.23 -23.87
CA ALA A 23 31.16 23.61 -23.68
C ALA A 23 32.47 23.71 -22.87
N ALA A 24 32.67 22.87 -21.86
CA ALA A 24 33.91 22.81 -21.10
C ALA A 24 35.10 22.25 -21.92
N GLY A 25 34.84 21.41 -22.93
CA GLY A 25 35.85 20.84 -23.82
C GLY A 25 36.30 21.73 -24.98
N PHE A 26 35.54 22.78 -25.32
CA PHE A 26 35.88 23.71 -26.40
C PHE A 26 37.00 24.71 -26.05
N ALA A 27 37.42 24.77 -24.80
CA ALA A 27 38.46 25.68 -24.32
C ALA A 27 39.45 24.94 -23.41
N PRO A 28 40.70 25.41 -23.27
CA PRO A 28 41.66 24.78 -22.38
C PRO A 28 41.15 24.78 -20.93
N LEU A 29 41.22 23.62 -20.28
CA LEU A 29 40.84 23.35 -18.87
C LEU A 29 41.79 24.03 -17.88
N THR A 30 42.00 25.33 -18.03
CA THR A 30 42.87 26.16 -17.20
C THR A 30 42.10 26.86 -16.09
N ASP A 31 40.80 27.09 -16.30
CA ASP A 31 39.91 27.73 -15.34
C ASP A 31 39.32 26.71 -14.35
N GLY A 32 39.59 26.87 -13.05
CA GLY A 32 39.13 25.93 -12.01
C GLY A 32 37.60 25.74 -11.95
N TRP A 33 36.81 26.76 -12.30
CA TRP A 33 35.35 26.66 -12.33
C TRP A 33 34.83 25.73 -13.45
N ARG A 34 35.52 25.65 -14.59
CA ARG A 34 35.17 24.72 -15.69
C ARG A 34 35.47 23.30 -15.31
N ILE A 35 36.59 23.07 -14.62
CA ILE A 35 36.93 21.76 -14.07
C ILE A 35 35.85 21.34 -13.06
N ALA A 36 35.44 22.22 -12.15
CA ALA A 36 34.37 21.93 -11.19
C ALA A 36 33.04 21.58 -11.89
N LEU A 37 32.64 22.33 -12.92
CA LEU A 37 31.45 22.02 -13.71
C LEU A 37 31.55 20.69 -14.43
N ALA A 38 32.70 20.37 -15.02
CA ALA A 38 32.93 19.09 -15.68
C ALA A 38 32.89 17.92 -14.68
N VAL A 39 33.46 18.09 -13.49
CA VAL A 39 33.43 17.11 -12.40
C VAL A 39 32.01 16.83 -11.90
N ILE A 40 31.10 17.81 -11.95
CA ILE A 40 29.69 17.61 -11.60
C ILE A 40 28.89 17.05 -12.78
N ALA A 41 29.12 17.54 -14.00
CA ALA A 41 28.36 17.15 -15.18
C ALA A 41 28.68 15.72 -15.65
N ALA A 42 29.94 15.29 -15.55
CA ALA A 42 30.37 13.94 -15.94
C ALA A 42 29.61 12.81 -15.22
N PRO A 43 29.52 12.77 -13.87
CA PRO A 43 28.77 11.73 -13.18
C PRO A 43 27.27 11.82 -13.46
N LEU A 44 26.69 13.01 -13.65
CA LEU A 44 25.27 13.15 -14.01
C LEU A 44 24.98 12.57 -15.41
N LEU A 45 25.88 12.79 -16.37
CA LEU A 45 25.77 12.20 -17.70
C LEU A 45 25.90 10.68 -17.63
N LEU A 46 26.92 10.15 -16.93
CA LEU A 46 27.11 8.71 -16.76
C LEU A 46 25.91 8.05 -16.07
N LEU A 47 25.37 8.69 -15.03
CA LEU A 47 24.17 8.23 -14.34
C LEU A 47 22.93 8.25 -15.24
N GLY A 48 22.79 9.30 -16.05
CA GLY A 48 21.71 9.40 -17.03
C GLY A 48 21.78 8.33 -18.11
N LEU A 49 22.98 8.02 -18.61
CA LEU A 49 23.21 6.92 -19.54
C LEU A 49 22.87 5.58 -18.88
N TYR A 50 23.33 5.34 -17.64
CA TYR A 50 22.96 4.15 -16.88
C TYR A 50 21.44 4.01 -16.73
N ASP A 51 20.76 5.09 -16.33
CA ASP A 51 19.32 5.12 -16.12
C ASP A 51 18.53 4.85 -17.42
N TRP A 52 19.05 5.28 -18.56
CA TRP A 52 18.48 5.06 -19.88
C TRP A 52 18.57 3.59 -20.34
N PHE A 53 19.71 2.94 -20.10
CA PHE A 53 19.95 1.57 -20.55
C PHE A 53 19.46 0.50 -19.59
N GLN A 54 19.33 0.80 -18.29
CA GLN A 54 18.82 -0.18 -17.33
C GLN A 54 17.36 -0.56 -17.62
N ILE A 55 17.02 -1.83 -17.35
CA ILE A 55 15.69 -2.41 -17.63
C ILE A 55 14.86 -2.68 -16.37
N ARG A 56 15.41 -2.43 -15.17
CA ARG A 56 14.81 -2.81 -13.89
C ARG A 56 13.75 -1.83 -13.41
N PHE A 57 13.97 -0.53 -13.62
CA PHE A 57 13.12 0.54 -13.09
C PHE A 57 12.60 1.44 -14.20
N THR A 58 11.32 1.32 -14.52
CA THR A 58 10.67 2.08 -15.61
C THR A 58 10.70 3.59 -15.38
N ILE A 59 10.60 4.04 -14.13
CA ILE A 59 10.52 5.48 -13.81
C ILE A 59 11.86 6.18 -14.09
N THR A 60 12.99 5.63 -13.64
CA THR A 60 14.32 6.18 -13.92
C THR A 60 14.68 6.07 -15.40
N ARG A 61 14.16 5.05 -16.11
CA ARG A 61 14.32 4.95 -17.56
C ARG A 61 13.57 6.04 -18.32
N ASN A 62 12.37 6.37 -17.86
CA ASN A 62 11.55 7.43 -18.48
C ASN A 62 12.01 8.84 -18.11
N TYR A 63 12.63 9.04 -16.95
CA TYR A 63 13.16 10.34 -16.49
C TYR A 63 14.57 10.14 -15.89
N PRO A 64 15.61 9.95 -16.71
CA PRO A 64 16.97 9.69 -16.24
C PRO A 64 17.47 10.80 -15.32
N VAL A 65 18.11 10.41 -14.22
CA VAL A 65 18.58 11.29 -13.13
C VAL A 65 17.44 11.97 -12.36
N LEU A 66 16.51 12.64 -13.04
CA LEU A 66 15.43 13.42 -12.43
C LEU A 66 14.54 12.57 -11.53
N ALA A 67 14.18 11.37 -11.98
CA ALA A 67 13.34 10.46 -11.21
C ALA A 67 13.89 10.25 -9.80
N ARG A 68 15.22 10.14 -9.64
CA ARG A 68 15.89 9.81 -8.37
C ARG A 68 15.55 10.78 -7.24
N ILE A 69 15.12 12.01 -7.55
CA ILE A 69 14.62 12.97 -6.56
C ILE A 69 13.46 12.39 -5.74
N ARG A 70 12.62 11.55 -6.32
CA ARG A 70 11.52 10.87 -5.62
C ARG A 70 12.03 9.99 -4.48
N TRP A 71 13.14 9.29 -4.68
CA TRP A 71 13.75 8.42 -3.67
C TRP A 71 14.43 9.26 -2.59
N LEU A 72 15.11 10.34 -2.99
CA LEU A 72 15.64 11.32 -2.04
C LEU A 72 14.54 11.88 -1.13
N PHE A 73 13.39 12.30 -1.68
CA PHE A 73 12.27 12.79 -0.87
C PHE A 73 11.61 11.68 -0.04
N TYR A 74 11.61 10.44 -0.52
CA TYR A 74 11.12 9.30 0.24
C TYR A 74 12.00 9.06 1.48
N ASP A 75 13.33 9.11 1.32
CA ASP A 75 14.29 8.94 2.41
C ASP A 75 14.32 10.16 3.37
N LEU A 76 14.03 11.36 2.86
CA LEU A 76 13.91 12.57 3.68
C LEU A 76 12.59 12.66 4.44
N ARG A 77 11.56 11.91 4.03
CA ARG A 77 10.21 11.97 4.61
C ARG A 77 10.19 11.85 6.14
N PRO A 78 10.91 10.91 6.80
CA PRO A 78 10.91 10.79 8.26
C PRO A 78 11.33 12.08 8.97
N PHE A 79 12.29 12.82 8.40
CA PHE A 79 12.78 14.09 8.97
C PHE A 79 11.84 15.26 8.69
N LEU A 80 11.16 15.24 7.54
CA LEU A 80 10.22 16.28 7.14
C LEU A 80 8.83 16.10 7.76
N ARG A 81 8.50 14.91 8.27
CA ARG A 81 7.20 14.59 8.88
C ARG A 81 6.83 15.54 10.02
N GLN A 82 7.80 16.01 10.78
CA GLN A 82 7.55 16.96 11.88
C GLN A 82 7.09 18.35 11.39
N TYR A 83 7.38 18.72 10.14
CA TYR A 83 7.21 20.09 9.64
C TYR A 83 6.26 20.23 8.46
N ILE A 84 6.11 19.21 7.60
CA ILE A 84 5.50 19.39 6.26
C ILE A 84 4.54 18.25 5.83
N VAL A 85 4.53 17.08 6.48
CA VAL A 85 3.92 15.87 5.88
C VAL A 85 2.84 15.21 6.75
N GLU A 86 1.75 14.80 6.11
CA GLU A 86 0.71 13.88 6.62
C GLU A 86 1.30 12.62 7.28
N GLY A 87 0.60 12.12 8.29
CA GLY A 87 0.94 10.88 9.00
C GLY A 87 0.93 9.64 8.09
N ASP A 88 1.48 8.53 8.57
CA ASP A 88 1.57 7.28 7.77
C ASP A 88 0.21 6.63 7.50
N LEU A 89 -0.74 6.88 8.40
CA LEU A 89 -2.12 6.40 8.33
C LEU A 89 -3.03 7.30 7.50
N GLU A 90 -2.54 8.49 7.11
CA GLU A 90 -3.31 9.50 6.39
C GLU A 90 -3.07 9.40 4.88
N GLY A 91 -3.93 10.07 4.12
CA GLY A 91 -3.85 10.19 2.66
C GLY A 91 -4.93 9.40 1.91
N THR A 92 -5.35 9.95 0.77
CA THR A 92 -6.38 9.36 -0.11
C THR A 92 -5.80 8.98 -1.48
N PRO A 93 -6.33 7.96 -2.18
CA PRO A 93 -7.32 6.97 -1.73
C PRO A 93 -6.74 5.89 -0.80
N TYR A 94 -5.41 5.77 -0.71
CA TYR A 94 -4.71 4.83 0.16
C TYR A 94 -3.69 5.54 1.02
N SER A 95 -3.59 5.14 2.29
CA SER A 95 -2.57 5.65 3.20
C SER A 95 -1.15 5.31 2.73
N PHE A 96 -0.16 6.00 3.27
CA PHE A 96 1.25 5.69 2.99
C PHE A 96 1.61 4.28 3.47
N GLU A 97 1.13 3.89 4.66
CA GLU A 97 1.29 2.54 5.20
C GLU A 97 0.74 1.48 4.24
N ALA A 98 -0.48 1.65 3.75
CA ALA A 98 -1.10 0.71 2.82
C ALA A 98 -0.30 0.56 1.51
N ARG A 99 0.21 1.66 0.96
CA ARG A 99 1.08 1.64 -0.23
C ARG A 99 2.40 0.92 0.04
N ASN A 100 3.01 1.15 1.20
CA ASN A 100 4.24 0.46 1.59
C ASN A 100 4.04 -1.03 1.80
N LEU A 101 2.92 -1.44 2.39
CA LEU A 101 2.55 -2.84 2.55
C LEU A 101 2.49 -3.56 1.19
N VAL A 102 1.83 -2.95 0.20
CA VAL A 102 1.78 -3.48 -1.17
C VAL A 102 3.19 -3.56 -1.77
N HIS A 103 4.02 -2.53 -1.60
CA HIS A 103 5.40 -2.52 -2.10
C HIS A 103 6.31 -3.53 -1.39
N ALA A 104 6.08 -3.83 -0.12
CA ALA A 104 6.83 -4.82 0.64
C ALA A 104 6.52 -6.23 0.12
N ARG A 105 5.23 -6.55 0.04
CA ARG A 105 4.74 -7.83 -0.49
C ARG A 105 5.17 -8.06 -1.93
N ALA A 106 5.04 -7.05 -2.80
CA ALA A 106 5.44 -7.16 -4.20
C ALA A 106 6.95 -7.40 -4.39
N ARG A 107 7.79 -6.98 -3.43
CA ARG A 107 9.25 -7.19 -3.47
C ARG A 107 9.70 -8.43 -2.69
N GLY A 108 8.78 -9.15 -2.05
CA GLY A 108 9.12 -10.30 -1.19
C GLY A 108 9.96 -9.92 0.03
N ILE A 109 9.88 -8.66 0.48
CA ILE A 109 10.51 -8.21 1.73
C ILE A 109 9.49 -8.33 2.86
N THR A 110 9.98 -8.52 4.08
CA THR A 110 9.16 -8.65 5.28
C THR A 110 8.16 -7.49 5.39
N ASP A 111 6.88 -7.83 5.49
CA ASP A 111 5.77 -6.91 5.77
C ASP A 111 5.36 -6.91 7.24
N THR A 112 6.12 -7.62 8.09
CA THR A 112 5.91 -7.73 9.53
C THR A 112 6.39 -6.46 10.23
N ASN A 113 5.48 -5.81 10.95
CA ASN A 113 5.79 -4.73 11.87
C ASN A 113 5.98 -5.28 13.30
N PRO A 114 6.79 -4.61 14.13
CA PRO A 114 6.90 -4.96 15.55
C PRO A 114 5.56 -4.79 16.26
N PHE A 115 5.39 -5.49 17.40
CA PHE A 115 4.18 -5.44 18.19
C PHE A 115 3.86 -4.01 18.65
N GLY A 116 2.63 -3.58 18.42
CA GLY A 116 2.14 -2.23 18.70
C GLY A 116 1.08 -1.81 17.69
N SER A 117 0.38 -0.72 17.97
CA SER A 117 -0.50 -0.08 16.99
C SER A 117 -0.19 1.40 16.94
N ASP A 118 0.01 1.93 15.73
CA ASP A 118 0.11 3.36 15.49
C ASP A 118 -1.28 4.02 15.40
N ARG A 119 -2.36 3.23 15.46
CA ARG A 119 -3.73 3.72 15.38
C ARG A 119 -4.15 4.36 16.69
N ASN A 120 -4.89 5.45 16.59
CA ASN A 120 -5.49 6.09 17.74
C ASN A 120 -6.72 5.30 18.20
N MET A 121 -6.52 4.38 19.12
CA MET A 121 -7.58 3.51 19.65
C MET A 121 -8.55 4.24 20.60
N ASP A 122 -8.30 5.52 20.89
CA ASP A 122 -9.22 6.40 21.63
C ASP A 122 -10.16 7.17 20.68
N GLU A 123 -9.96 7.05 19.36
CA GLU A 123 -10.81 7.69 18.36
C GLU A 123 -12.22 7.07 18.31
N ALA A 124 -13.21 7.88 17.94
CA ALA A 124 -14.58 7.44 17.78
C ALA A 124 -14.67 6.26 16.78
N GLY A 125 -15.31 5.17 17.20
CA GLY A 125 -15.43 3.94 16.41
C GLY A 125 -14.57 2.79 16.92
N TYR A 126 -13.56 3.06 17.76
CA TYR A 126 -12.89 2.02 18.53
C TYR A 126 -13.67 1.72 19.81
N THR A 127 -13.72 0.43 20.19
CA THR A 127 -14.33 -0.02 21.45
C THR A 127 -13.42 -1.05 22.08
N TRP A 128 -13.12 -0.86 23.36
CA TRP A 128 -12.32 -1.78 24.14
C TRP A 128 -13.24 -2.71 24.95
N LEU A 129 -12.99 -4.01 24.84
CA LEU A 129 -13.64 -5.03 25.65
C LEU A 129 -12.61 -5.56 26.65
N ALA A 130 -12.83 -5.28 27.93
CA ALA A 130 -12.03 -5.88 28.99
C ALA A 130 -12.58 -7.26 29.33
N HIS A 131 -11.71 -8.26 29.39
CA HIS A 131 -12.09 -9.60 29.83
C HIS A 131 -12.49 -9.57 31.33
N SER A 132 -13.60 -10.22 31.67
CA SER A 132 -13.97 -10.44 33.07
C SER A 132 -13.16 -11.60 33.64
N MET A 133 -12.44 -11.37 34.74
CA MET A 133 -11.74 -12.43 35.48
C MET A 133 -12.69 -13.30 36.32
N SER A 134 -13.95 -12.88 36.48
CA SER A 134 -14.98 -13.68 37.12
C SER A 134 -15.80 -14.39 36.03
N PRO A 135 -15.74 -15.73 35.94
CA PRO A 135 -16.62 -16.48 35.05
C PRO A 135 -18.07 -16.32 35.48
N VAL A 136 -18.99 -16.42 34.52
CA VAL A 136 -20.43 -16.50 34.78
C VAL A 136 -20.75 -17.97 35.04
N GLU A 137 -21.52 -18.27 36.10
CA GLU A 137 -21.84 -19.66 36.48
C GLU A 137 -22.85 -20.33 35.54
N ASP A 138 -23.78 -19.55 34.98
CA ASP A 138 -24.84 -20.01 34.09
C ASP A 138 -24.70 -19.35 32.72
N VAL A 139 -23.96 -20.00 31.83
CA VAL A 139 -23.69 -19.50 30.48
C VAL A 139 -24.75 -20.04 29.54
N ASP A 140 -25.36 -19.15 28.75
CA ASP A 140 -26.23 -19.56 27.65
C ASP A 140 -25.41 -20.30 26.60
N GLU A 141 -25.71 -21.60 26.40
CA GLU A 141 -25.03 -22.47 25.44
C GLU A 141 -25.57 -22.31 24.00
N ASP A 142 -26.75 -21.71 23.81
CA ASP A 142 -27.31 -21.41 22.48
C ASP A 142 -27.83 -19.95 22.42
N PRO A 143 -26.91 -18.96 22.51
CA PRO A 143 -27.29 -17.56 22.49
C PRO A 143 -27.95 -17.18 21.16
N ARG A 144 -29.20 -16.70 21.26
CA ARG A 144 -30.06 -16.37 20.13
C ARG A 144 -30.63 -14.96 20.24
N VAL A 145 -30.85 -14.35 19.08
CA VAL A 145 -31.42 -13.02 18.93
C VAL A 145 -32.65 -13.10 18.02
N MET A 146 -33.75 -12.51 18.46
CA MET A 146 -34.92 -12.32 17.60
C MET A 146 -34.65 -11.21 16.59
N VAL A 147 -34.70 -11.58 15.31
CA VAL A 147 -34.58 -10.64 14.19
C VAL A 147 -35.98 -10.34 13.65
N GLY A 148 -36.30 -9.05 13.56
CA GLY A 148 -37.62 -8.55 13.16
C GLY A 148 -38.43 -8.00 14.34
N ASN A 149 -39.23 -6.96 14.07
CA ASN A 149 -40.13 -6.32 15.03
C ASN A 149 -41.60 -6.47 14.56
N SER A 150 -42.51 -5.67 15.12
CA SER A 150 -43.95 -5.67 14.75
C SER A 150 -44.24 -5.34 13.27
N GLN A 151 -43.26 -4.84 12.52
CA GLN A 151 -43.36 -4.56 11.09
C GLN A 151 -42.87 -5.72 10.21
N CYS A 152 -42.25 -6.74 10.80
CA CYS A 152 -41.76 -7.91 10.08
C CYS A 152 -42.88 -8.96 9.96
N LEU A 153 -43.17 -9.40 8.74
CA LEU A 153 -44.16 -10.46 8.50
C LEU A 153 -43.67 -11.83 8.97
N GLN A 154 -42.35 -12.04 9.02
CA GLN A 154 -41.72 -13.29 9.41
C GLN A 154 -40.50 -13.01 10.31
N PRO A 155 -40.73 -12.62 11.58
CA PRO A 155 -39.64 -12.55 12.54
C PRO A 155 -39.08 -13.95 12.77
N TYR A 156 -37.77 -14.05 13.01
CA TYR A 156 -37.08 -15.32 13.18
C TYR A 156 -36.04 -15.25 14.29
N SER A 157 -35.73 -16.40 14.90
CA SER A 157 -34.72 -16.51 15.95
C SER A 157 -33.40 -16.96 15.33
N ALA A 158 -32.39 -16.12 15.38
CA ALA A 158 -31.06 -16.40 14.84
C ALA A 158 -30.09 -16.69 15.97
N SER A 159 -29.23 -17.70 15.80
CA SER A 159 -28.06 -17.85 16.66
C SER A 159 -27.13 -16.65 16.47
N VAL A 160 -26.36 -16.29 17.50
CA VAL A 160 -25.24 -15.34 17.32
C VAL A 160 -24.07 -15.97 16.55
N PHE A 161 -24.04 -17.29 16.39
CA PHE A 161 -23.02 -18.05 15.68
C PHE A 161 -23.52 -18.57 14.32
N ASN A 162 -23.73 -17.68 13.35
CA ASN A 162 -24.08 -18.06 11.98
C ASN A 162 -22.87 -18.11 11.05
N ILE A 163 -23.01 -18.81 9.91
CA ILE A 163 -21.97 -18.92 8.89
C ILE A 163 -22.16 -17.80 7.85
N SER A 164 -21.16 -16.94 7.72
CA SER A 164 -21.17 -15.79 6.79
C SER A 164 -21.14 -16.21 5.33
N ALA A 165 -21.57 -15.30 4.44
CA ALA A 165 -21.58 -15.49 3.00
C ALA A 165 -20.23 -15.95 2.47
N MET A 166 -20.20 -17.11 1.83
CA MET A 166 -19.05 -17.59 1.06
C MET A 166 -19.54 -18.03 -0.31
N SER A 167 -19.00 -17.42 -1.37
CA SER A 167 -19.47 -17.67 -2.74
C SER A 167 -19.42 -19.16 -3.08
N PHE A 168 -20.59 -19.74 -3.37
CA PHE A 168 -20.66 -21.02 -4.07
C PHE A 168 -19.79 -20.93 -5.34
N GLY A 169 -18.84 -21.86 -5.50
CA GLY A 169 -17.82 -21.83 -6.56
C GLY A 169 -16.42 -21.41 -6.09
N ALA A 170 -16.28 -20.64 -5.01
CA ALA A 170 -14.98 -20.38 -4.37
C ALA A 170 -14.56 -21.51 -3.42
N LEU A 171 -15.54 -22.26 -2.90
CA LEU A 171 -15.37 -23.42 -2.04
C LEU A 171 -15.75 -24.72 -2.77
N SER A 172 -15.13 -25.82 -2.39
CA SER A 172 -15.49 -27.14 -2.90
C SER A 172 -16.87 -27.58 -2.39
N ALA A 173 -17.53 -28.46 -3.14
CA ALA A 173 -18.83 -29.02 -2.75
C ALA A 173 -18.78 -29.66 -1.36
N ASN A 174 -17.69 -30.39 -1.05
CA ASN A 174 -17.49 -31.03 0.26
C ASN A 174 -17.38 -30.01 1.40
N ALA A 175 -16.76 -28.85 1.15
CA ALA A 175 -16.65 -27.80 2.17
C ALA A 175 -18.03 -27.19 2.47
N ILE A 176 -18.82 -26.92 1.43
CA ILE A 176 -20.20 -26.44 1.58
C ILE A 176 -21.07 -27.45 2.32
N GLU A 177 -20.98 -28.73 1.96
CA GLU A 177 -21.72 -29.81 2.63
C GLU A 177 -21.36 -29.89 4.11
N ALA A 178 -20.07 -29.84 4.45
CA ALA A 178 -19.62 -29.85 5.84
C ALA A 178 -20.16 -28.66 6.64
N LEU A 179 -20.17 -27.46 6.05
CA LEU A 179 -20.73 -26.26 6.67
C LEU A 179 -22.24 -26.38 6.87
N ASN A 180 -22.98 -26.86 5.88
CA ASN A 180 -24.43 -27.07 5.98
C ASN A 180 -24.79 -28.13 7.01
N LEU A 181 -24.03 -29.22 7.09
CA LEU A 181 -24.22 -30.25 8.12
C LEU A 181 -23.92 -29.69 9.52
N GLY A 182 -22.90 -28.84 9.66
CA GLY A 182 -22.59 -28.14 10.90
C GLY A 182 -23.70 -27.17 11.30
N ALA A 183 -24.18 -26.37 10.35
CA ALA A 183 -25.28 -25.43 10.55
C ALA A 183 -26.57 -26.16 10.97
N ALA A 184 -26.92 -27.26 10.29
CA ALA A 184 -28.08 -28.06 10.64
C ALA A 184 -27.99 -28.66 12.05
N LYS A 185 -26.79 -29.10 12.47
CA LYS A 185 -26.57 -29.65 13.82
C LYS A 185 -26.66 -28.58 14.92
N GLY A 186 -26.17 -27.37 14.65
CA GLY A 186 -26.20 -26.25 15.61
C GLY A 186 -27.44 -25.38 15.53
N GLY A 187 -28.36 -25.63 14.59
CA GLY A 187 -29.48 -24.73 14.31
C GLY A 187 -29.04 -23.36 13.79
N TYR A 188 -27.86 -23.27 13.17
CA TYR A 188 -27.30 -22.03 12.63
C TYR A 188 -27.82 -21.75 11.23
N TYR A 189 -27.82 -20.49 10.85
CA TYR A 189 -28.01 -20.10 9.46
C TYR A 189 -26.67 -20.13 8.71
N HIS A 190 -26.74 -20.49 7.43
CA HIS A 190 -25.63 -20.38 6.50
C HIS A 190 -26.05 -19.51 5.34
N ASP A 191 -25.35 -18.40 5.16
CA ASP A 191 -25.53 -17.50 4.03
C ASP A 191 -24.82 -18.08 2.80
N THR A 192 -25.57 -18.32 1.74
CA THR A 192 -25.08 -18.93 0.48
C THR A 192 -24.19 -17.99 -0.33
N GLY A 193 -24.17 -16.69 0.00
CA GLY A 193 -23.50 -15.66 -0.79
C GLY A 193 -24.10 -15.49 -2.19
N GLU A 194 -23.32 -14.87 -3.09
CA GLU A 194 -23.78 -14.50 -4.43
C GLU A 194 -23.80 -15.66 -5.44
N GLY A 195 -23.26 -16.83 -5.06
CA GLY A 195 -22.97 -17.93 -5.97
C GLY A 195 -24.18 -18.81 -6.35
N GLY A 196 -25.34 -18.60 -5.72
CA GLY A 196 -26.57 -19.38 -5.96
C GLY A 196 -26.62 -20.72 -5.22
#